data_AF-A0A839Z3D7-F1
#
_entry.id   AF-A0A839Z3D7-F1
#
_cell.length_a   1.000
_cell.length_b   1.000
_cell.length_c   1.000
_cell.angle_alpha   90.00
_cell.angle_beta   90.00
_cell.angle_gamma   90.00
#
_symmetry.space_group_name_H-M   'P 1'
#
loop_
_entity.id
_entity.type
_entity.pdbx_description
1 polymer ?
#
loop_
_entity_poly.entity_id
_entity_poly.type
_entity_poly.pdbx_seq_one_letter_code
_entity_poly.pdbx_strand_id
1 'polypeptide(L)'
;MSLRIAVLMARHGAVDHANALDDLNQYYATQMPGVEKRLVVCDNTLPPGHVTELAPDTVLIGAADTAREFSSLDAGIAFLGAGLMNYDYVHLTTSAFRELYTAYIERMSAAVLHAVRGRGVAIGHIDRYNEPTRLFGRSTQSWLRSSFVFLPPTELRLLGSLVSVTRASDLFSGDPAAPFRADAPLDANLRANIIGWLTGAGTGQGVEWHSRFALTPQTLPTFEAKTLAILNELSFSIRLREQGCLPVDATWLAGALSGASLGDVFAGVFPPWQVQLAERPVDAVPLDPGW
;
A
#
# COMPACT_ATOMS: atom_id res chain seq x y z
N MET A 1 -10.46 24.45 -8.28
CA MET A 1 -10.49 24.29 -6.80
C MET A 1 -9.27 23.49 -6.41
N SER A 2 -8.57 23.89 -5.34
CA SER A 2 -7.44 23.11 -4.82
C SER A 2 -7.91 21.76 -4.29
N LEU A 3 -7.07 20.72 -4.40
CA LEU A 3 -7.32 19.43 -3.76
C LEU A 3 -7.10 19.53 -2.26
N ARG A 4 -7.95 18.86 -1.51
CA ARG A 4 -7.79 18.64 -0.07
C ARG A 4 -7.41 17.19 0.18
N ILE A 5 -6.29 16.93 0.85
CA ILE A 5 -5.79 15.56 1.06
C ILE A 5 -5.56 15.30 2.55
N ALA A 6 -6.18 14.23 3.06
CA ALA A 6 -5.81 13.67 4.36
C ALA A 6 -4.63 12.73 4.17
N VAL A 7 -3.55 12.93 4.90
CA VAL A 7 -2.34 12.11 4.81
C VAL A 7 -2.23 11.29 6.09
N LEU A 8 -2.22 9.97 5.96
CA LEU A 8 -2.06 9.04 7.07
C LEU A 8 -0.72 8.35 6.91
N MET A 9 0.23 8.69 7.79
CA MET A 9 1.58 8.14 7.77
C MET A 9 1.76 7.16 8.91
N ALA A 10 1.87 5.86 8.61
CA ALA A 10 2.25 4.86 9.60
C ALA A 10 3.76 4.88 9.85
N ARG A 11 4.16 4.82 11.11
CA ARG A 11 5.56 4.86 11.55
C ARG A 11 5.79 3.92 12.73
N HIS A 12 6.98 3.34 12.83
CA HIS A 12 7.46 2.59 13.99
C HIS A 12 8.64 3.31 14.65
N GLY A 13 8.33 4.34 15.44
CA GLY A 13 9.34 5.24 15.99
C GLY A 13 10.10 6.01 14.90
N ALA A 14 11.04 6.86 15.31
CA ALA A 14 11.76 7.75 14.40
C ALA A 14 13.18 7.27 14.03
N VAL A 15 13.61 6.10 14.50
CA VAL A 15 15.02 5.67 14.36
C VAL A 15 15.32 5.16 12.95
N ASP A 16 14.58 4.17 12.48
CA ASP A 16 14.93 3.46 11.23
C ASP A 16 14.71 4.31 9.96
N HIS A 17 13.80 5.28 10.02
CA HIS A 17 13.48 6.16 8.88
C HIS A 17 13.33 7.62 9.35
N ALA A 18 14.40 8.16 9.96
CA ALA A 18 14.39 9.47 10.63
C ALA A 18 13.92 10.63 9.72
N ASN A 19 14.24 10.59 8.43
CA ASN A 19 13.92 11.67 7.48
C ASN A 19 12.57 11.51 6.79
N ALA A 20 11.82 10.43 7.04
CA ALA A 20 10.63 10.11 6.25
C ALA A 20 9.55 11.21 6.31
N LEU A 21 9.42 11.91 7.44
CA LEU A 21 8.48 13.03 7.57
C LEU A 21 8.92 14.23 6.71
N ASP A 22 10.21 14.55 6.71
CA ASP A 22 10.78 15.64 5.92
C ASP A 22 10.70 15.33 4.42
N ASP A 23 11.01 14.10 4.03
CA ASP A 23 10.89 13.62 2.65
C ASP A 23 9.44 13.69 2.13
N LEU A 24 8.47 13.37 3.00
CA LEU A 24 7.04 13.47 2.68
C LEU A 24 6.61 14.94 2.53
N ASN A 25 7.06 15.82 3.42
CA ASN A 25 6.80 17.24 3.32
C ASN A 25 7.43 17.84 2.04
N GLN A 26 8.65 17.44 1.70
CA GLN A 26 9.32 17.84 0.47
C GLN A 26 8.58 17.33 -0.78
N TYR A 27 8.09 16.08 -0.76
CA TYR A 27 7.23 15.56 -1.82
C TYR A 27 6.01 16.46 -2.03
N TYR A 28 5.27 16.81 -0.98
CA TYR A 28 4.10 17.69 -1.11
C TYR A 28 4.47 19.08 -1.63
N ALA A 29 5.56 19.67 -1.14
CA ALA A 29 6.01 20.99 -1.58
C ALA A 29 6.40 21.02 -3.06
N THR A 30 6.93 19.92 -3.60
CA THR A 30 7.47 19.84 -4.96
C THR A 30 6.45 19.29 -5.97
N GLN A 31 5.78 18.18 -5.65
CA GLN A 31 4.90 17.45 -6.58
C GLN A 31 3.42 17.84 -6.47
N MET A 32 3.04 18.45 -5.34
CA MET A 32 1.65 18.81 -5.03
C MET A 32 1.51 20.29 -4.63
N PRO A 33 2.13 21.24 -5.35
CA PRO A 33 2.07 22.65 -4.95
C PRO A 33 0.62 23.15 -4.94
N GLY A 34 0.24 23.82 -3.87
CA GLY A 34 -1.09 24.38 -3.68
C GLY A 34 -2.14 23.42 -3.11
N VAL A 35 -1.83 22.12 -2.95
CA VAL A 35 -2.71 21.16 -2.26
C VAL A 35 -2.83 21.51 -0.77
N GLU A 36 -4.05 21.53 -0.27
CA GLU A 36 -4.31 21.63 1.17
C GLU A 36 -4.18 20.24 1.80
N LYS A 37 -3.26 20.07 2.76
CA LYS A 37 -3.06 18.79 3.44
C LYS A 37 -3.35 18.87 4.93
N ARG A 38 -3.81 17.75 5.50
CA ARG A 38 -3.76 17.47 6.94
C ARG A 38 -3.01 16.16 7.12
N LEU A 39 -1.91 16.20 7.85
CA LEU A 39 -1.06 15.04 8.12
C LEU A 39 -1.33 14.48 9.52
N VAL A 40 -1.60 13.18 9.58
CA VAL A 40 -1.71 12.40 10.81
C VAL A 40 -0.59 11.35 10.79
N VAL A 41 0.41 11.54 11.63
CA VAL A 41 1.47 10.56 11.87
C VAL A 41 0.99 9.58 12.93
N CYS A 42 0.89 8.30 12.56
CA CYS A 42 0.40 7.22 13.40
C CYS A 42 1.60 6.37 13.85
N ASP A 43 2.05 6.58 15.08
CA ASP A 43 3.24 5.92 15.63
C ASP A 43 2.86 4.77 16.56
N ASN A 44 3.18 3.54 16.16
CA ASN A 44 2.87 2.34 16.93
C ASN A 44 3.88 2.06 18.07
N THR A 45 4.86 2.93 18.30
CA THR A 45 5.70 2.91 19.51
C THR A 45 5.11 3.77 20.64
N LEU A 46 4.10 4.58 20.35
CA LEU A 46 3.38 5.41 21.32
C LEU A 46 2.05 4.74 21.71
N PRO A 47 1.61 4.87 22.98
CA PRO A 47 0.39 4.22 23.44
C PRO A 47 -0.86 4.79 22.73
N PRO A 48 -1.88 3.96 22.44
CA PRO A 48 -3.17 4.44 21.97
C PRO A 48 -3.74 5.55 22.86
N GLY A 49 -4.27 6.61 22.25
CA GLY A 49 -4.77 7.80 22.95
C GLY A 49 -3.71 8.90 23.15
N HIS A 50 -2.44 8.65 22.85
CA HIS A 50 -1.45 9.71 22.71
C HIS A 50 -1.83 10.63 21.55
N VAL A 51 -1.80 11.95 21.77
CA VAL A 51 -2.02 12.97 20.75
C VAL A 51 -1.09 14.16 21.03
N THR A 52 -0.33 14.57 20.00
CA THR A 52 0.55 15.75 20.06
C THR A 52 0.45 16.52 18.75
N GLU A 53 0.17 17.83 18.81
CA GLU A 53 0.28 18.69 17.63
C GLU A 53 1.75 18.98 17.34
N LEU A 54 2.21 18.64 16.13
CA LEU A 54 3.57 18.92 15.68
C LEU A 54 3.65 20.24 14.91
N ALA A 55 2.59 20.56 14.16
CA ALA A 55 2.43 21.79 13.39
C ALA A 55 0.92 22.06 13.15
N PRO A 56 0.52 23.26 12.66
CA PRO A 56 -0.89 23.58 12.43
C PRO A 56 -1.65 22.57 11.54
N ASP A 57 -0.96 21.92 10.59
CA ASP A 57 -1.51 20.93 9.68
C ASP A 57 -1.08 19.49 10.01
N THR A 58 -0.33 19.28 11.09
CA THR A 58 0.33 18.00 11.38
C THR A 58 0.13 17.57 12.83
N VAL A 59 -0.41 16.37 13.03
CA VAL A 59 -0.62 15.76 14.34
C VAL A 59 0.06 14.40 14.41
N LEU A 60 0.63 14.10 15.57
CA LEU A 60 1.16 12.80 15.94
C LEU A 60 0.18 12.11 16.88
N ILE A 61 -0.18 10.87 16.56
CA ILE A 61 -1.02 10.03 17.41
C ILE A 61 -0.32 8.71 17.71
N GLY A 62 -0.61 8.13 18.88
CA GLY A 62 -0.21 6.77 19.21
C GLY A 62 -1.17 5.73 18.66
N ALA A 63 -0.63 4.60 18.21
CA ALA A 63 -1.38 3.52 17.58
C ALA A 63 -1.01 2.15 18.15
N ALA A 64 -1.89 1.17 17.95
CA ALA A 64 -1.59 -0.21 18.30
C ALA A 64 -0.71 -0.88 17.23
N ASP A 65 0.23 -1.72 17.65
CA ASP A 65 1.09 -2.51 16.75
C ASP A 65 0.53 -3.93 16.50
N THR A 66 -0.79 -4.09 16.45
CA THR A 66 -1.43 -5.41 16.31
C THR A 66 -1.37 -5.97 14.89
N ALA A 67 -1.22 -5.10 13.89
CA ALA A 67 -1.07 -5.46 12.48
C ALA A 67 -0.12 -4.50 11.76
N ARG A 68 0.92 -4.04 12.47
CA ARG A 68 1.93 -3.10 11.97
C ARG A 68 1.32 -1.84 11.36
N GLU A 69 1.74 -1.47 10.16
CA GLU A 69 1.29 -0.26 9.47
C GLU A 69 -0.23 -0.23 9.29
N PHE A 70 -0.90 -1.37 9.10
CA PHE A 70 -2.34 -1.40 8.86
C PHE A 70 -3.15 -1.00 10.10
N SER A 71 -2.74 -1.45 11.30
CA SER A 71 -3.39 -1.01 12.54
C SER A 71 -3.08 0.46 12.86
N SER A 72 -1.89 0.96 12.48
CA SER A 72 -1.56 2.39 12.56
C SER A 72 -2.42 3.24 11.63
N LEU A 73 -2.60 2.82 10.37
CA LEU A 73 -3.44 3.53 9.41
C LEU A 73 -4.92 3.52 9.84
N ASP A 74 -5.42 2.39 10.38
CA ASP A 74 -6.76 2.32 10.96
C ASP A 74 -6.95 3.32 12.11
N ALA A 75 -5.93 3.49 12.96
CA ALA A 75 -5.96 4.50 14.02
C ALA A 75 -6.06 5.93 13.44
N GLY A 76 -5.34 6.21 12.35
CA GLY A 76 -5.43 7.48 11.63
C GLY A 76 -6.81 7.74 11.01
N ILE A 77 -7.40 6.72 10.40
CA ILE A 77 -8.78 6.76 9.87
C ILE A 77 -9.78 7.06 11.01
N ALA A 78 -9.65 6.33 12.12
CA ALA A 78 -10.52 6.51 13.29
C ALA A 78 -10.36 7.90 13.91
N PHE A 79 -9.13 8.42 13.98
CA PHE A 79 -8.83 9.76 14.50
C PHE A 79 -9.52 10.86 13.68
N LEU A 80 -9.50 10.76 12.34
CA LEU A 80 -10.21 11.71 11.48
C LEU A 80 -11.73 11.54 11.51
N GLY A 81 -12.21 10.31 11.77
CA GLY A 81 -13.63 9.99 11.90
C GLY A 81 -14.46 10.47 10.71
N ALA A 82 -15.59 11.11 10.98
CA ALA A 82 -16.45 11.68 9.93
C ALA A 82 -15.77 12.80 9.12
N GLY A 83 -14.75 13.45 9.70
CA GLY A 83 -13.98 14.50 9.03
C GLY A 83 -13.17 14.02 7.83
N LEU A 84 -12.92 12.70 7.71
CA LEU A 84 -12.27 12.08 6.55
C LEU A 84 -13.01 12.42 5.24
N MET A 85 -14.33 12.58 5.29
CA MET A 85 -15.15 12.89 4.11
C MET A 85 -15.02 14.34 3.61
N ASN A 86 -14.29 15.20 4.33
CA ASN A 86 -14.04 16.59 3.91
C ASN A 86 -12.90 16.73 2.88
N TYR A 87 -12.23 15.62 2.56
CA TYR A 87 -11.08 15.56 1.68
C TYR A 87 -11.46 14.96 0.32
N ASP A 88 -10.71 15.30 -0.71
CA ASP A 88 -10.84 14.69 -2.04
C ASP A 88 -10.18 13.31 -2.07
N TYR A 89 -9.07 13.18 -1.35
CA TYR A 89 -8.27 11.96 -1.27
C TYR A 89 -7.78 11.72 0.15
N VAL A 90 -7.56 10.44 0.44
CA VAL A 90 -6.70 9.99 1.53
C VAL A 90 -5.42 9.44 0.91
N HIS A 91 -4.28 9.88 1.41
CA HIS A 91 -2.97 9.33 1.09
C HIS A 91 -2.54 8.44 2.25
N LEU A 92 -2.50 7.13 2.01
CA LEU A 92 -1.90 6.17 2.94
C LEU A 92 -0.41 6.05 2.61
N THR A 93 0.44 6.21 3.61
CA THR A 93 1.87 6.04 3.45
C THR A 93 2.51 5.44 4.70
N THR A 94 3.71 4.87 4.54
CA THR A 94 4.53 4.37 5.65
C THR A 94 5.85 5.11 5.72
N SER A 95 6.51 5.11 6.87
CA SER A 95 7.86 5.68 7.01
C SER A 95 8.90 5.04 6.08
N ALA A 96 8.67 3.82 5.59
CA ALA A 96 9.56 3.10 4.68
C ALA A 96 9.30 3.39 3.19
N PHE A 97 8.47 4.39 2.84
CA PHE A 97 8.06 4.62 1.45
C PHE A 97 9.21 4.91 0.46
N ARG A 98 10.41 5.21 0.95
CA ARG A 98 11.62 5.48 0.14
C ARG A 98 12.55 4.27 -0.07
N GLU A 99 12.28 3.12 0.55
CA GLU A 99 13.26 2.02 0.62
C GLU A 99 13.33 1.13 -0.64
N LEU A 100 12.25 1.05 -1.44
CA LEU A 100 12.18 0.13 -2.59
C LEU A 100 11.39 0.71 -3.76
N TYR A 101 11.99 0.72 -4.94
CA TYR A 101 11.43 1.19 -6.22
C TYR A 101 10.60 2.47 -6.08
N THR A 102 11.24 3.64 -6.03
CA THR A 102 10.60 4.91 -5.67
C THR A 102 10.24 5.80 -6.85
N ALA A 103 10.64 5.44 -8.07
CA ALA A 103 10.46 6.28 -9.25
C ALA A 103 9.00 6.66 -9.54
N TYR A 104 8.04 5.80 -9.15
CA TYR A 104 6.61 6.08 -9.32
C TYR A 104 6.11 7.23 -8.41
N ILE A 105 6.76 7.47 -7.26
CA ILE A 105 6.36 8.52 -6.31
C ILE A 105 6.45 9.89 -6.99
N GLU A 106 7.52 10.13 -7.74
CA GLU A 106 7.74 11.37 -8.48
C GLU A 106 6.75 11.58 -9.63
N ARG A 107 6.05 10.52 -10.06
CA ARG A 107 5.00 10.60 -11.07
C ARG A 107 3.65 11.00 -10.49
N MET A 108 3.46 10.85 -9.18
CA MET A 108 2.21 11.18 -8.54
C MET A 108 2.17 12.67 -8.20
N SER A 109 1.36 13.42 -8.95
CA SER A 109 1.23 14.88 -8.85
C SER A 109 -0.23 15.32 -8.74
N ALA A 110 -0.46 16.60 -8.47
CA ALA A 110 -1.81 17.14 -8.35
C ALA A 110 -2.61 16.96 -9.65
N ALA A 111 -1.94 17.04 -10.81
CA ALA A 111 -2.56 16.81 -12.11
C ALA A 111 -3.08 15.36 -12.26
N VAL A 112 -2.29 14.38 -11.81
CA VAL A 112 -2.69 12.96 -11.82
C VAL A 112 -3.92 12.73 -10.95
N LEU A 113 -3.95 13.30 -9.75
CA LEU A 113 -5.10 13.19 -8.84
C LEU A 113 -6.31 13.95 -9.36
N HIS A 114 -6.13 15.11 -9.99
CA HIS A 114 -7.23 15.83 -10.62
C HIS A 114 -7.88 15.03 -11.74
N ALA A 115 -7.09 14.31 -12.53
CA ALA A 115 -7.55 13.53 -13.68
C ALA A 115 -8.55 12.42 -13.30
N VAL A 116 -8.46 11.88 -12.09
CA VAL A 116 -9.36 10.79 -11.62
C VAL A 116 -10.27 11.21 -10.47
N ARG A 117 -10.38 12.51 -10.19
CA ARG A 117 -11.22 13.03 -9.10
C ARG A 117 -12.67 12.60 -9.27
N GLY A 118 -13.26 12.13 -8.17
CA GLY A 118 -14.65 11.66 -8.14
C GLY A 118 -14.85 10.26 -8.71
N ARG A 119 -13.78 9.54 -9.07
CA ARG A 119 -13.84 8.13 -9.48
C ARG A 119 -13.45 7.22 -8.32
N GLY A 120 -14.06 6.02 -8.26
CA GLY A 120 -13.65 4.94 -7.36
C GLY A 120 -12.34 4.31 -7.83
N VAL A 121 -11.22 5.01 -7.61
CA VAL A 121 -9.89 4.61 -8.08
C VAL A 121 -8.90 4.72 -6.93
N ALA A 122 -8.10 3.68 -6.72
CA ALA A 122 -6.94 3.75 -5.85
C ALA A 122 -5.67 3.81 -6.71
N ILE A 123 -4.89 4.89 -6.58
CA ILE A 123 -3.68 5.14 -7.36
C ILE A 123 -2.45 4.84 -6.51
N GLY A 124 -1.55 4.02 -7.03
CA GLY A 124 -0.29 3.70 -6.38
C GLY A 124 0.62 2.94 -7.33
N HIS A 125 1.63 2.27 -6.79
CA HIS A 125 2.40 1.31 -7.57
C HIS A 125 1.69 -0.04 -7.59
N ILE A 126 1.55 -0.65 -8.78
CA ILE A 126 1.05 -2.02 -8.89
C ILE A 126 2.22 -3.00 -8.94
N ASP A 127 2.31 -3.83 -7.90
CA ASP A 127 3.17 -5.01 -7.86
C ASP A 127 2.43 -6.25 -8.38
N ARG A 128 3.17 -7.30 -8.74
CA ARG A 128 2.60 -8.56 -9.22
C ARG A 128 3.41 -9.79 -8.84
N TYR A 129 2.76 -10.94 -8.81
CA TYR A 129 3.40 -12.25 -8.92
C TYR A 129 3.45 -12.71 -10.38
N ASN A 130 4.37 -13.63 -10.68
CA ASN A 130 4.49 -14.23 -12.00
C ASN A 130 3.30 -15.14 -12.33
N GLU A 131 2.74 -15.81 -11.32
CA GLU A 131 1.57 -16.67 -11.43
C GLU A 131 0.45 -16.21 -10.48
N PRO A 132 -0.83 -16.48 -10.81
CA PRO A 132 -1.94 -16.28 -9.87
C PRO A 132 -1.76 -17.07 -8.57
N THR A 133 -2.29 -16.51 -7.49
CA THR A 133 -2.29 -17.09 -6.15
C THR A 133 -3.62 -16.87 -5.44
N ARG A 134 -3.87 -17.58 -4.34
CA ARG A 134 -5.14 -17.53 -3.60
C ARG A 134 -4.93 -17.24 -2.12
N LEU A 135 -5.66 -16.23 -1.64
CA LEU A 135 -5.75 -15.81 -0.25
C LEU A 135 -7.19 -15.96 0.22
N PHE A 136 -7.45 -16.80 1.23
CA PHE A 136 -8.81 -17.12 1.71
C PHE A 136 -9.78 -17.49 0.58
N GLY A 137 -9.30 -18.28 -0.39
CA GLY A 137 -10.08 -18.74 -1.54
C GLY A 137 -10.22 -17.72 -2.68
N ARG A 138 -9.83 -16.47 -2.48
CA ARG A 138 -9.91 -15.38 -3.48
C ARG A 138 -8.65 -15.33 -4.32
N SER A 139 -8.81 -15.30 -5.65
CA SER A 139 -7.68 -15.23 -6.58
C SER A 139 -7.11 -13.82 -6.65
N THR A 140 -5.79 -13.70 -6.66
CA THR A 140 -5.07 -12.45 -6.90
C THR A 140 -3.75 -12.74 -7.60
N GLN A 141 -3.27 -11.76 -8.36
CA GLN A 141 -1.93 -11.80 -8.95
C GLN A 141 -1.21 -10.46 -8.86
N SER A 142 -1.96 -9.38 -8.66
CA SER A 142 -1.43 -8.03 -8.50
C SER A 142 -2.02 -7.34 -7.29
N TRP A 143 -1.29 -6.37 -6.76
CA TRP A 143 -1.71 -5.57 -5.61
C TRP A 143 -1.13 -4.16 -5.70
N LEU A 144 -1.78 -3.22 -5.01
CA LEU A 144 -1.23 -1.89 -4.76
C LEU A 144 -0.28 -1.95 -3.58
N ARG A 145 0.90 -1.37 -3.74
CA ARG A 145 1.84 -1.19 -2.64
C ARG A 145 1.28 -0.18 -1.64
N SER A 146 1.01 -0.60 -0.41
CA SER A 146 0.38 0.24 0.63
C SER A 146 1.34 1.26 1.25
N SER A 147 2.63 1.25 0.86
CA SER A 147 3.61 2.22 1.34
C SER A 147 3.37 3.64 0.81
N PHE A 148 2.64 3.80 -0.30
CA PHE A 148 2.36 5.11 -0.91
C PHE A 148 1.17 5.00 -1.91
N VAL A 149 -0.05 5.18 -1.42
CA VAL A 149 -1.29 5.01 -2.20
C VAL A 149 -2.32 6.11 -1.90
N PHE A 150 -2.98 6.61 -2.94
CA PHE A 150 -4.05 7.59 -2.87
C PHE A 150 -5.38 6.95 -3.22
N LEU A 151 -6.42 7.23 -2.45
CA LEU A 151 -7.77 6.72 -2.74
C LEU A 151 -8.86 7.64 -2.16
N PRO A 152 -10.08 7.64 -2.71
CA PRO A 152 -11.17 8.44 -2.20
C PRO A 152 -11.56 8.05 -0.77
N PRO A 153 -11.93 9.01 0.09
CA PRO A 153 -12.46 8.72 1.43
C PRO A 153 -13.67 7.77 1.43
N THR A 154 -14.51 7.83 0.39
CA THR A 154 -15.67 6.92 0.24
C THR A 154 -15.24 5.46 0.19
N GLU A 155 -14.16 5.16 -0.53
CA GLU A 155 -13.67 3.80 -0.70
C GLU A 155 -13.09 3.24 0.60
N LEU A 156 -12.37 4.06 1.36
CA LEU A 156 -11.88 3.68 2.70
C LEU A 156 -13.03 3.45 3.67
N ARG A 157 -14.05 4.30 3.64
CA ARG A 157 -15.22 4.14 4.50
C ARG A 157 -16.00 2.86 4.19
N LEU A 158 -16.11 2.50 2.91
CA LEU A 158 -16.75 1.25 2.47
C LEU A 158 -15.93 0.02 2.85
N LEU A 159 -14.60 0.10 2.74
CA LEU A 159 -13.71 -0.96 3.21
C LEU A 159 -13.90 -1.20 4.71
N GLY A 160 -13.93 -0.14 5.52
CA GLY A 160 -13.81 -0.24 6.96
C GLY A 160 -12.35 -0.45 7.37
N SER A 161 -12.07 -1.40 8.26
CA SER A 161 -10.70 -1.68 8.72
C SER A 161 -9.80 -2.16 7.57
N LEU A 162 -8.58 -1.63 7.53
CA LEU A 162 -7.52 -2.09 6.62
C LEU A 162 -6.93 -3.43 7.06
N VAL A 163 -7.05 -3.78 8.34
CA VAL A 163 -6.66 -5.09 8.87
C VAL A 163 -7.71 -6.13 8.50
N SER A 164 -7.33 -7.10 7.68
CA SER A 164 -8.20 -8.22 7.27
C SER A 164 -7.80 -9.53 7.92
N VAL A 165 -6.51 -9.72 8.16
CA VAL A 165 -5.91 -10.97 8.66
C VAL A 165 -5.46 -10.74 10.09
N THR A 166 -6.25 -11.22 11.05
CA THR A 166 -6.06 -10.98 12.49
C THR A 166 -5.69 -12.23 13.28
N ARG A 167 -5.97 -13.43 12.74
CA ARG A 167 -5.81 -14.70 13.45
C ARG A 167 -4.55 -15.43 13.00
N ALA A 168 -3.40 -15.02 13.55
CA ALA A 168 -2.10 -15.66 13.28
C ALA A 168 -2.13 -17.18 13.50
N SER A 169 -2.88 -17.64 14.51
CA SER A 169 -3.08 -19.06 14.84
C SER A 169 -3.73 -19.89 13.74
N ASP A 170 -4.46 -19.29 12.81
CA ASP A 170 -5.06 -19.99 11.67
C ASP A 170 -4.05 -20.20 10.53
N LEU A 171 -2.92 -19.50 10.57
CA LEU A 171 -1.93 -19.46 9.51
C LEU A 171 -0.66 -20.21 9.88
N PHE A 172 -0.15 -20.00 11.08
CA PHE A 172 1.19 -20.42 11.45
C PHE A 172 1.20 -21.66 12.32
N SER A 173 2.20 -22.52 12.11
CA SER A 173 2.36 -23.79 12.81
C SER A 173 3.20 -23.67 14.09
N GLY A 174 3.99 -22.60 14.22
CA GLY A 174 5.04 -22.47 15.24
C GLY A 174 6.34 -23.22 14.90
N ASP A 175 6.45 -23.86 13.73
CA ASP A 175 7.63 -24.63 13.31
C ASP A 175 8.37 -23.92 12.14
N PRO A 176 9.62 -23.46 12.33
CA PRO A 176 10.43 -22.86 11.26
C PRO A 176 10.63 -23.75 10.03
N ALA A 177 10.61 -25.08 10.16
CA ALA A 177 10.76 -26.00 9.03
C ALA A 177 9.49 -26.10 8.18
N ALA A 178 8.33 -25.76 8.75
CA ALA A 178 7.03 -25.78 8.11
C ALA A 178 6.17 -24.62 8.64
N PRO A 179 6.52 -23.34 8.35
CA PRO A 179 6.00 -22.19 9.09
C PRO A 179 4.49 -21.98 8.96
N PHE A 180 3.89 -22.50 7.91
CA PHE A 180 2.44 -22.49 7.71
C PHE A 180 1.82 -23.80 8.16
N ARG A 181 0.62 -23.72 8.73
CA ARG A 181 -0.21 -24.90 8.97
C ARG A 181 -0.56 -25.58 7.65
N ALA A 182 -0.75 -26.90 7.68
CA ALA A 182 -1.18 -27.65 6.50
C ALA A 182 -2.52 -27.12 5.95
N ASP A 183 -3.46 -26.81 6.84
CA ASP A 183 -4.81 -26.31 6.55
C ASP A 183 -4.90 -24.78 6.44
N ALA A 184 -3.77 -24.05 6.46
CA ALA A 184 -3.80 -22.59 6.34
C ALA A 184 -4.49 -22.18 5.01
N PRO A 185 -5.35 -21.14 5.01
CA PRO A 185 -6.14 -20.71 3.86
C PRO A 185 -5.33 -19.92 2.81
N LEU A 186 -4.12 -20.39 2.52
CA LEU A 186 -3.17 -19.90 1.53
C LEU A 186 -2.84 -21.05 0.59
N ASP A 187 -2.85 -20.82 -0.72
CA ASP A 187 -2.39 -21.84 -1.67
C ASP A 187 -0.87 -22.05 -1.62
N ALA A 188 -0.40 -23.12 -2.27
CA ALA A 188 1.02 -23.48 -2.28
C ALA A 188 1.89 -22.37 -2.91
N ASN A 189 1.38 -21.72 -3.96
CA ASN A 189 2.07 -20.63 -4.64
C ASN A 189 2.28 -19.41 -3.72
N LEU A 190 1.26 -19.01 -2.95
CA LEU A 190 1.36 -17.90 -2.00
C LEU A 190 2.42 -18.17 -0.95
N ARG A 191 2.37 -19.37 -0.37
CA ARG A 191 3.30 -19.81 0.68
C ARG A 191 4.74 -19.79 0.14
N ALA A 192 4.96 -20.33 -1.05
CA ALA A 192 6.26 -20.33 -1.71
C ALA A 192 6.76 -18.91 -2.00
N ASN A 193 5.90 -18.03 -2.51
CA ASN A 193 6.25 -16.63 -2.76
C ASN A 193 6.65 -15.89 -1.47
N ILE A 194 5.89 -16.05 -0.38
CA ILE A 194 6.19 -15.40 0.91
C ILE A 194 7.50 -15.93 1.51
N ILE A 195 7.70 -17.25 1.50
CA ILE A 195 8.95 -17.86 1.99
C ILE A 195 10.13 -17.37 1.13
N GLY A 196 10.02 -17.48 -0.20
CA GLY A 196 11.07 -17.05 -1.12
C GLY A 196 11.42 -15.57 -0.98
N TRP A 197 10.43 -14.72 -0.74
CA TRP A 197 10.62 -13.28 -0.53
C TRP A 197 11.33 -12.96 0.80
N LEU A 198 10.91 -13.61 1.89
CA LEU A 198 11.41 -13.30 3.24
C LEU A 198 12.72 -14.03 3.60
N THR A 199 12.97 -15.20 3.03
CA THR A 199 14.08 -16.08 3.41
C THR A 199 14.98 -16.51 2.25
N GLY A 200 14.54 -16.37 1.00
CA GLY A 200 15.19 -16.91 -0.19
C GLY A 200 15.85 -15.87 -1.11
N ALA A 201 16.21 -16.29 -2.32
CA ALA A 201 16.85 -15.46 -3.36
C ALA A 201 15.90 -14.42 -4.02
N GLY A 202 14.67 -14.23 -3.52
CA GLY A 202 13.64 -13.34 -4.07
C GLY A 202 12.54 -14.08 -4.85
N THR A 203 11.67 -13.32 -5.53
CA THR A 203 10.53 -13.82 -6.33
C THR A 203 10.88 -14.13 -7.80
N GLY A 204 12.17 -14.08 -8.17
CA GLY A 204 12.61 -14.19 -9.56
C GLY A 204 12.37 -12.93 -10.41
N GLN A 205 11.97 -11.81 -9.79
CA GLN A 205 11.71 -10.52 -10.47
C GLN A 205 12.88 -9.53 -10.40
N GLY A 206 14.09 -10.00 -10.06
CA GLY A 206 15.31 -9.18 -10.09
C GLY A 206 15.47 -8.17 -8.95
N VAL A 207 14.57 -8.17 -7.95
CA VAL A 207 14.68 -7.31 -6.76
C VAL A 207 15.02 -8.17 -5.54
N GLU A 208 16.12 -7.85 -4.86
CA GLU A 208 16.47 -8.48 -3.59
C GLU A 208 15.84 -7.71 -2.42
N TRP A 209 15.09 -8.40 -1.56
CA TRP A 209 14.58 -7.78 -0.33
C TRP A 209 15.73 -7.52 0.64
N HIS A 210 15.85 -6.28 1.14
CA HIS A 210 16.97 -5.83 1.98
C HIS A 210 16.99 -6.42 3.40
N SER A 211 15.90 -7.05 3.85
CA SER A 211 15.78 -7.64 5.21
C SER A 211 15.50 -9.14 5.21
N ARG A 212 16.24 -9.90 4.39
CA ARG A 212 16.22 -11.37 4.41
C ARG A 212 16.79 -11.90 5.72
N PHE A 213 16.30 -13.05 6.15
CA PHE A 213 16.85 -13.76 7.32
C PHE A 213 16.67 -15.27 7.18
N ALA A 214 17.55 -16.02 7.83
CA ALA A 214 17.37 -17.46 7.97
C ALA A 214 16.16 -17.71 8.88
N LEU A 215 15.26 -18.60 8.47
CA LEU A 215 14.11 -18.98 9.26
C LEU A 215 14.54 -19.94 10.37
N THR A 216 14.50 -19.46 11.61
CA THR A 216 14.90 -20.19 12.82
C THR A 216 13.85 -19.96 13.91
N PRO A 217 13.87 -20.69 15.04
CA PRO A 217 12.95 -20.41 16.14
C PRO A 217 13.00 -18.95 16.63
N GLN A 218 14.17 -18.30 16.54
CA GLN A 218 14.36 -16.91 16.97
C GLN A 218 13.78 -15.90 15.98
N THR A 219 13.81 -16.19 14.68
CA THR A 219 13.34 -15.28 13.63
C THR A 219 11.91 -15.56 13.18
N LEU A 220 11.32 -16.68 13.62
CA LEU A 220 9.94 -17.06 13.30
C LEU A 220 8.91 -15.97 13.65
N PRO A 221 8.95 -15.32 14.84
CA PRO A 221 8.00 -14.22 15.13
C PRO A 221 8.09 -13.07 14.12
N THR A 222 9.30 -12.75 13.66
CA THR A 222 9.53 -11.72 12.62
C THR A 222 8.96 -12.17 11.28
N PHE A 223 9.11 -13.44 10.92
CA PHE A 223 8.49 -14.03 9.73
C PHE A 223 6.97 -13.95 9.77
N GLU A 224 6.36 -14.36 10.88
CA GLU A 224 4.91 -14.34 11.05
C GLU A 224 4.37 -12.92 10.95
N ALA A 225 5.01 -11.96 11.64
CA ALA A 225 4.59 -10.57 11.62
C ALA A 225 4.74 -9.90 10.24
N LYS A 226 5.84 -10.17 9.50
CA LYS A 226 6.00 -9.69 8.11
C LYS A 226 5.01 -10.37 7.16
N THR A 227 4.74 -11.65 7.37
CA THR A 227 3.75 -12.40 6.58
C THR A 227 2.37 -11.80 6.77
N LEU A 228 1.95 -11.49 8.00
CA LEU A 228 0.66 -10.83 8.25
C LEU A 228 0.56 -9.46 7.55
N ALA A 229 1.64 -8.67 7.51
CA ALA A 229 1.67 -7.41 6.76
C ALA A 229 1.45 -7.64 5.25
N ILE A 230 2.19 -8.59 4.65
CA ILE A 230 2.02 -8.96 3.22
C ILE A 230 0.58 -9.42 2.94
N LEU A 231 0.01 -10.27 3.79
CA LEU A 231 -1.35 -10.77 3.60
C LEU A 231 -2.40 -9.66 3.75
N ASN A 232 -2.19 -8.69 4.64
CA ASN A 232 -3.06 -7.52 4.76
C ASN A 232 -2.95 -6.60 3.53
N GLU A 233 -1.76 -6.41 2.95
CA GLU A 233 -1.57 -5.66 1.70
C GLU A 233 -2.30 -6.30 0.50
N LEU A 234 -2.15 -7.62 0.36
CA LEU A 234 -2.88 -8.38 -0.66
C LEU A 234 -4.40 -8.29 -0.44
N SER A 235 -4.85 -8.46 0.80
CA SER A 235 -6.27 -8.38 1.15
C SER A 235 -6.86 -6.99 0.92
N PHE A 236 -6.11 -5.93 1.24
CA PHE A 236 -6.49 -4.55 0.94
C PHE A 236 -6.80 -4.37 -0.55
N SER A 237 -5.90 -4.83 -1.41
CA SER A 237 -6.08 -4.73 -2.87
C SER A 237 -7.22 -5.61 -3.41
N ILE A 238 -7.41 -6.80 -2.85
CA ILE A 238 -8.54 -7.68 -3.18
C ILE A 238 -9.86 -7.00 -2.84
N ARG A 239 -9.99 -6.50 -1.61
CA ARG A 239 -11.23 -5.88 -1.11
C ARG A 239 -11.58 -4.60 -1.88
N LEU A 240 -10.58 -3.78 -2.23
CA LEU A 240 -10.79 -2.62 -3.11
C LEU A 240 -11.43 -3.02 -4.44
N ARG A 241 -10.89 -4.04 -5.11
CA ARG A 241 -11.43 -4.52 -6.38
C ARG A 241 -12.84 -5.06 -6.24
N GLU A 242 -13.10 -5.82 -5.18
CA GLU A 242 -14.41 -6.44 -4.94
C GLU A 242 -15.53 -5.43 -4.70
N GLN A 243 -15.23 -4.26 -4.11
CA GLN A 243 -16.19 -3.18 -3.97
C GLN A 243 -16.28 -2.26 -5.20
N GLY A 244 -15.49 -2.53 -6.26
CA GLY A 244 -15.48 -1.74 -7.49
C GLY A 244 -14.49 -0.57 -7.50
N CYS A 245 -13.62 -0.45 -6.50
CA CYS A 245 -12.52 0.50 -6.53
C CYS A 245 -11.37 -0.05 -7.39
N LEU A 246 -11.07 0.62 -8.50
CA LEU A 246 -10.10 0.14 -9.48
C LEU A 246 -8.67 0.55 -9.08
N PRO A 247 -7.73 -0.42 -8.96
CA PRO A 247 -6.32 -0.11 -8.88
C PRO A 247 -5.79 0.51 -10.17
N VAL A 248 -5.08 1.63 -10.06
CA VAL A 248 -4.43 2.30 -11.18
C VAL A 248 -2.95 2.53 -10.87
N ASP A 249 -2.08 2.10 -11.77
CA ASP A 249 -0.63 2.32 -11.66
C ASP A 249 -0.30 3.79 -11.94
N ALA A 250 0.41 4.40 -10.98
CA ALA A 250 0.77 5.82 -11.04
C ALA A 250 1.67 6.16 -12.24
N THR A 251 2.60 5.27 -12.60
CA THR A 251 3.54 5.49 -13.70
C THR A 251 2.82 5.42 -15.05
N TRP A 252 1.94 4.43 -15.23
CA TRP A 252 1.08 4.33 -16.40
C TRP A 252 0.18 5.56 -16.54
N LEU A 253 -0.54 5.94 -15.49
CA LEU A 253 -1.48 7.06 -15.54
C LEU A 253 -0.78 8.38 -15.87
N ALA A 254 0.37 8.66 -15.23
CA ALA A 254 1.16 9.85 -15.55
C ALA A 254 1.66 9.86 -17.00
N GLY A 255 2.06 8.69 -17.53
CA GLY A 255 2.43 8.52 -18.93
C GLY A 255 1.28 8.79 -19.90
N ALA A 256 0.11 8.20 -19.65
CA ALA A 256 -1.09 8.38 -20.46
C ALA A 256 -1.53 9.85 -20.53
N LEU A 257 -1.48 10.55 -19.39
CA LEU A 257 -1.78 11.99 -19.30
C LEU A 257 -0.77 12.88 -20.02
N SER A 258 0.46 12.42 -20.25
CA SER A 258 1.48 13.17 -20.98
C SER A 258 1.33 13.05 -22.50
N GLY A 259 0.69 11.97 -22.99
CA GLY A 259 0.64 11.62 -24.42
C GLY A 259 -0.73 11.77 -25.10
N ALA A 260 -1.80 11.98 -24.34
CA ALA A 260 -3.17 12.03 -24.86
C ALA A 260 -3.99 13.15 -24.22
N SER A 261 -5.12 13.52 -24.84
CA SER A 261 -6.08 14.39 -24.17
C SER A 261 -6.77 13.62 -23.03
N LEU A 262 -7.13 14.30 -21.95
CA LEU A 262 -7.88 13.70 -20.83
C LEU A 262 -9.14 12.95 -21.31
N GLY A 263 -9.79 13.46 -22.35
CA GLY A 263 -10.95 12.83 -22.97
C GLY A 263 -10.64 11.46 -23.57
N ASP A 264 -9.46 11.29 -24.18
CA ASP A 264 -9.05 10.04 -24.83
C ASP A 264 -8.60 8.98 -23.80
N VAL A 265 -7.92 9.41 -22.72
CA VAL A 265 -7.53 8.53 -21.61
C VAL A 265 -8.75 7.98 -20.87
N PHE A 266 -9.84 8.77 -20.81
CA PHE A 266 -11.01 8.47 -19.99
C PHE A 266 -12.30 8.24 -20.80
N ALA A 267 -12.23 8.08 -22.12
CA ALA A 267 -13.37 7.70 -22.96
C ALA A 267 -13.91 6.28 -22.65
N GLY A 268 -13.29 5.54 -21.72
CA GLY A 268 -13.68 4.18 -21.34
C GLY A 268 -13.32 3.75 -19.92
N VAL A 269 -13.32 2.44 -19.71
CA VAL A 269 -12.92 1.74 -18.47
C VAL A 269 -11.39 1.72 -18.40
N PHE A 270 -10.80 1.91 -17.20
CA PHE A 270 -9.35 1.74 -17.03
C PHE A 270 -8.93 0.35 -17.51
N PRO A 271 -7.82 0.23 -18.24
CA PRO A 271 -7.39 -1.08 -18.72
C PRO A 271 -6.98 -1.98 -17.53
N PRO A 272 -6.99 -3.31 -17.71
CA PRO A 272 -6.56 -4.22 -16.67
C PRO A 272 -5.09 -3.99 -16.31
N TRP A 273 -4.70 -4.39 -15.10
CA TRP A 273 -3.36 -4.10 -14.57
C TRP A 273 -2.22 -4.60 -15.48
N GLN A 274 -2.42 -5.70 -16.21
CA GLN A 274 -1.45 -6.23 -17.16
C GLN A 274 -1.10 -5.21 -18.24
N VAL A 275 -2.12 -4.57 -18.81
CA VAL A 275 -1.96 -3.55 -19.84
C VAL A 275 -1.32 -2.30 -19.24
N GLN A 276 -1.74 -1.89 -18.04
CA GLN A 276 -1.12 -0.75 -17.35
C GLN A 276 0.39 -0.97 -17.13
N LEU A 277 0.79 -2.17 -16.70
CA LEU A 277 2.21 -2.51 -16.50
C LEU A 277 2.98 -2.72 -17.80
N ALA A 278 2.32 -3.15 -18.88
CA ALA A 278 2.96 -3.33 -20.18
C ALA A 278 3.17 -2.00 -20.94
N GLU A 279 2.26 -1.05 -20.73
CA GLU A 279 2.25 0.24 -21.44
C GLU A 279 2.85 1.38 -20.62
N ARG A 280 3.35 1.14 -19.41
CA ARG A 280 4.00 2.20 -18.62
C ARG A 280 5.25 2.72 -19.37
N PRO A 281 5.47 4.05 -19.37
CA PRO A 281 6.51 4.67 -20.20
C PRO A 281 7.94 4.31 -19.76
N VAL A 282 8.12 3.82 -18.53
CA VAL A 282 9.40 3.38 -17.96
C VAL A 282 9.20 2.07 -17.21
N ASP A 283 10.21 1.20 -17.27
CA ASP A 283 10.21 -0.13 -16.67
C ASP A 283 9.10 -1.06 -17.18
N ALA A 284 8.56 -0.87 -18.39
CA ALA A 284 7.48 -1.68 -18.94
C ALA A 284 7.70 -3.20 -18.75
N VAL A 285 6.64 -3.89 -18.31
CA VAL A 285 6.67 -5.33 -18.07
C VAL A 285 6.17 -6.07 -19.31
N PRO A 286 6.90 -7.04 -19.87
CA PRO A 286 6.45 -7.77 -21.05
C PRO A 286 5.09 -8.46 -20.85
N LEU A 287 4.22 -8.38 -21.86
CA LEU A 287 3.04 -9.23 -21.94
C LEU A 287 3.48 -10.66 -22.24
N ASP A 288 3.36 -11.54 -21.27
CA ASP A 288 3.57 -12.98 -21.48
C ASP A 288 2.46 -13.55 -22.40
N PRO A 289 2.75 -14.28 -23.50
CA PRO A 289 1.72 -14.80 -24.40
C PRO A 289 0.72 -15.81 -23.77
N GLY A 290 0.87 -16.16 -22.49
CA GLY A 290 0.00 -17.09 -21.76
C GLY A 290 -1.20 -16.49 -21.00
N TRP A 291 -1.52 -15.21 -21.23
CA TRP A 291 -2.69 -14.54 -20.62
C TRP A 291 -4.02 -14.90 -21.28
#